data_AF-A0A949IYW9-F1
#
_entry.id   AF-A0A949IYW9-F1
#
_cell.length_a   1.000
_cell.length_b   1.000
_cell.length_c   1.000
_cell.angle_alpha   90.00
_cell.angle_beta   90.00
_cell.angle_gamma   90.00
#
_symmetry.space_group_name_H-M   'P 1'
#
loop_
_entity.id
_entity.type
_entity.pdbx_description
1 polymer ?
#
loop_
_entity_poly.entity_id
_entity_poly.type
_entity_poly.pdbx_seq_one_letter_code
_entity_poly.pdbx_strand_id
1 'polypeptide(L)'
;MTYLPEATIFETKDGIQWKTYSSSHPDDRIIARPKYIPQDKVRPHGLVSRFLFGRQLTRFNPFAPAKYLKPFLRQFKKYYPQYFYRSPLHKHLFFSVPKKNISRIYDMKSGTKTIFESETKSLDPYLKLVKGLLLFLAKSGAGENCIGLTNSTLLGNYTFGKSDIDIIIFGKKNGWKVLKFLERAKHPLLRWKSKKEWGRYYDIHKTSTNFTKEDFIAHNLRKRNEGIFGGHVFTIFTVENRNELWSKWGEEKYQPLGNAKIRALVTEELNSLVRPAQYKIKNAEIKNFSGRNNGGLPLTQIVTYSIPYLLQAKKGEVIEAAGLLEKVIPKKGRPFLRLVVEYPEVIAGSKTSSGYIKTIFKR
;
A
#
# COMPACT_ATOMS: atom_id res chain seq x y z
N MET A 1 -0.27 -3.04 -21.33
CA MET A 1 0.10 -2.67 -19.95
C MET A 1 1.33 -3.44 -19.48
N THR A 2 2.12 -2.87 -18.56
CA THR A 2 3.18 -3.61 -17.83
C THR A 2 2.65 -4.15 -16.50
N TYR A 3 2.97 -5.41 -16.18
CA TYR A 3 2.76 -5.99 -14.86
C TYR A 3 4.07 -6.03 -14.09
N LEU A 4 4.08 -5.45 -12.89
CA LEU A 4 5.14 -5.61 -11.91
C LEU A 4 4.46 -5.54 -10.54
N PRO A 5 4.56 -6.59 -9.71
CA PRO A 5 3.80 -6.66 -8.47
C PRO A 5 4.01 -5.41 -7.62
N GLU A 6 2.97 -5.04 -6.90
CA GLU A 6 3.06 -4.01 -5.90
C GLU A 6 4.08 -4.36 -4.80
N ALA A 7 4.60 -3.36 -4.10
CA ALA A 7 5.64 -3.50 -3.08
C ALA A 7 6.98 -4.08 -3.57
N THR A 8 7.12 -4.33 -4.88
CA THR A 8 8.39 -4.65 -5.53
C THR A 8 9.37 -3.50 -5.36
N ILE A 9 10.60 -3.85 -5.02
CA ILE A 9 11.71 -2.92 -4.91
C ILE A 9 12.59 -3.07 -6.14
N PHE A 10 13.05 -1.95 -6.68
CA PHE A 10 13.98 -1.94 -7.81
C PHE A 10 14.90 -0.72 -7.75
N GLU A 11 15.99 -0.76 -8.50
CA GLU A 11 16.95 0.33 -8.62
C GLU A 11 16.96 0.90 -10.03
N THR A 12 17.24 2.19 -10.14
CA THR A 12 17.54 2.83 -11.43
C THR A 12 19.05 2.92 -11.68
N LYS A 13 19.42 3.15 -12.94
CA LYS A 13 20.81 3.41 -13.36
C LYS A 13 21.46 4.57 -12.60
N ASP A 14 20.66 5.52 -12.15
CA ASP A 14 21.11 6.67 -11.33
C ASP A 14 21.30 6.32 -9.83
N GLY A 15 21.13 5.05 -9.45
CA GLY A 15 21.32 4.57 -8.07
C GLY A 15 20.18 4.85 -7.10
N ILE A 16 19.00 5.25 -7.60
CA ILE A 16 17.81 5.48 -6.75
C ILE A 16 17.09 4.16 -6.55
N GLN A 17 16.76 3.82 -5.30
CA GLN A 17 15.87 2.71 -4.97
C GLN A 17 14.42 3.19 -5.00
N TRP A 18 13.56 2.40 -5.64
CA TRP A 18 12.13 2.65 -5.82
C TRP A 18 11.30 1.52 -5.24
N LYS A 19 10.04 1.83 -4.90
CA LYS A 19 9.04 0.84 -4.50
C LYS A 19 7.75 1.05 -5.30
N THR A 20 7.20 -0.01 -5.87
CA THR A 20 5.93 0.05 -6.62
C THR A 20 4.73 0.29 -5.69
N TYR A 21 3.75 1.05 -6.18
CA TYR A 21 2.49 1.37 -5.47
C TYR A 21 1.24 0.87 -6.20
N SER A 22 1.43 0.07 -7.25
CA SER A 22 0.42 -0.61 -8.05
C SER A 22 1.04 -1.89 -8.60
N SER A 23 0.21 -2.87 -8.96
CA SER A 23 0.64 -4.05 -9.73
C SER A 23 0.53 -3.85 -11.25
N SER A 24 -0.14 -2.77 -11.66
CA SER A 24 -0.53 -2.47 -13.04
C SER A 24 -0.02 -1.08 -13.44
N HIS A 25 0.72 -1.02 -14.56
CA HIS A 25 1.51 0.14 -14.97
C HIS A 25 1.35 0.47 -16.47
N PRO A 26 1.69 1.71 -16.90
CA PRO A 26 1.90 2.03 -18.31
C PRO A 26 2.84 1.05 -19.03
N ASP A 27 2.77 1.00 -20.36
CA ASP A 27 3.59 0.08 -21.14
C ASP A 27 5.07 0.38 -21.09
N ASP A 28 5.46 1.65 -21.02
CA ASP A 28 6.85 2.10 -21.07
C ASP A 28 7.43 2.46 -19.70
N ARG A 29 6.62 2.44 -18.62
CA ARG A 29 6.97 3.02 -17.31
C ARG A 29 6.35 2.25 -16.15
N ILE A 30 7.00 2.28 -15.00
CA ILE A 30 6.53 1.69 -13.73
C ILE A 30 6.08 2.80 -12.78
N ILE A 31 4.86 2.74 -12.25
CA ILE A 31 4.40 3.65 -11.19
C ILE A 31 5.00 3.21 -9.85
N ALA A 32 5.86 4.05 -9.29
CA ALA A 32 6.63 3.75 -8.09
C ALA A 32 7.04 5.04 -7.40
N ARG A 33 7.26 5.02 -6.08
CA ARG A 33 7.82 6.17 -5.35
C ARG A 33 9.29 5.93 -5.03
N PRO A 34 10.12 6.98 -4.99
CA PRO A 34 11.48 6.83 -4.51
C PRO A 34 11.46 6.41 -3.04
N LYS A 35 12.39 5.53 -2.66
CA LYS A 35 12.55 5.01 -1.30
C LYS A 35 13.88 5.46 -0.70
N TYR A 36 14.98 5.27 -1.42
CA TYR A 36 16.31 5.75 -1.04
C TYR A 36 16.97 6.44 -2.24
N ILE A 37 17.53 7.62 -2.00
CA ILE A 37 18.08 8.50 -3.05
C ILE A 37 19.53 8.83 -2.70
N PRO A 38 20.49 8.68 -3.63
CA PRO A 38 21.87 9.09 -3.41
C PRO A 38 22.00 10.58 -3.08
N GLN A 39 22.78 10.90 -2.04
CA GLN A 39 22.93 12.29 -1.57
C GLN A 39 23.76 13.20 -2.48
N ASP A 40 24.64 12.62 -3.28
CA ASP A 40 25.43 13.34 -4.28
C ASP A 40 24.54 13.97 -5.35
N LYS A 41 23.30 13.51 -5.51
CA LYS A 41 22.37 13.99 -6.54
C LYS A 41 21.29 14.93 -6.01
N VAL A 42 20.74 14.64 -4.84
CA VAL A 42 19.71 15.46 -4.18
C VAL A 42 20.03 15.47 -2.70
N ARG A 43 20.10 16.66 -2.08
CA ARG A 43 20.44 16.84 -0.66
C ARG A 43 19.21 17.34 0.10
N PRO A 44 18.36 16.44 0.62
CA PRO A 44 17.12 16.87 1.24
C PRO A 44 17.40 17.31 2.67
N HIS A 45 17.17 18.58 2.98
CA HIS A 45 17.19 19.04 4.37
C HIS A 45 16.06 18.41 5.18
N GLY A 46 16.36 17.93 6.39
CA GLY A 46 15.36 17.39 7.32
C GLY A 46 14.87 15.97 7.02
N LEU A 47 15.48 15.25 6.07
CA LEU A 47 15.23 13.82 5.85
C LEU A 47 16.35 12.96 6.44
N VAL A 48 16.02 11.73 6.81
CA VAL A 48 16.95 10.79 7.45
C VAL A 48 17.89 10.17 6.42
N SER A 49 19.18 10.26 6.72
CA SER A 49 20.26 9.66 5.94
C SER A 49 20.65 8.30 6.51
N ARG A 50 21.03 7.36 5.64
CA ARG A 50 21.51 6.03 6.02
C ARG A 50 22.65 5.61 5.11
N PHE A 51 23.60 4.88 5.66
CA PHE A 51 24.57 4.16 4.86
C PHE A 51 23.97 2.81 4.47
N LEU A 52 23.80 2.55 3.18
CA LEU A 52 23.25 1.32 2.62
C LEU A 52 24.06 0.93 1.39
N PHE A 53 24.46 -0.33 1.29
CA PHE A 53 25.20 -0.86 0.14
C PHE A 53 26.46 -0.05 -0.22
N GLY A 54 27.22 0.39 0.79
CA GLY A 54 28.43 1.19 0.55
C GLY A 54 28.17 2.66 0.19
N ARG A 55 26.92 3.15 0.28
CA ARG A 55 26.53 4.50 -0.16
C ARG A 55 25.74 5.23 0.91
N GLN A 56 25.94 6.54 1.00
CA GLN A 56 25.07 7.41 1.80
C GLN A 56 23.81 7.75 1.01
N LEU A 57 22.67 7.20 1.44
CA LEU A 57 21.37 7.39 0.82
C LEU A 57 20.42 8.13 1.77
N THR A 58 19.60 9.02 1.22
CA THR A 58 18.52 9.65 1.97
C THR A 58 17.21 8.91 1.77
N ARG A 59 16.53 8.59 2.88
CA ARG A 59 15.21 7.97 2.87
C ARG A 59 14.16 9.00 2.49
N PHE A 60 13.43 8.75 1.40
CA PHE A 60 12.25 9.54 1.09
C PHE A 60 11.14 9.24 2.11
N ASN A 61 10.62 10.27 2.76
CA ASN A 61 9.50 10.16 3.68
C ASN A 61 8.36 11.08 3.19
N PRO A 62 7.27 10.52 2.62
CA PRO A 62 6.13 11.33 2.16
C PRO A 62 5.37 12.00 3.32
N PHE A 63 5.61 11.58 4.56
CA PHE A 63 4.99 12.15 5.76
C PHE A 63 5.87 13.21 6.45
N ALA A 64 7.01 13.57 5.86
CA ALA A 64 7.83 14.66 6.40
C ALA A 64 7.04 16.00 6.36
N PRO A 65 7.38 16.97 7.22
CA PRO A 65 6.80 18.31 7.14
C PRO A 65 6.90 18.93 5.73
N ALA A 66 5.87 19.68 5.33
CA ALA A 66 5.78 20.30 4.01
C ALA A 66 7.00 21.20 3.68
N LYS A 67 7.57 21.87 4.70
CA LYS A 67 8.79 22.69 4.58
C LYS A 67 10.02 21.92 4.09
N TYR A 68 10.08 20.60 4.31
CA TYR A 68 11.15 19.74 3.81
C TYR A 68 10.79 19.07 2.49
N LEU A 69 9.54 18.62 2.33
CA LEU A 69 9.07 17.97 1.10
C LEU A 69 9.03 18.92 -0.11
N LYS A 70 8.55 20.16 0.06
CA LYS A 70 8.41 21.10 -1.06
C LYS A 70 9.77 21.39 -1.74
N PRO A 71 10.83 21.82 -1.02
CA PRO A 71 12.14 22.02 -1.63
C PRO A 71 12.72 20.76 -2.25
N PHE A 72 12.61 19.62 -1.54
CA PHE A 72 13.07 18.33 -2.05
C PHE A 72 12.42 17.98 -3.39
N LEU A 73 11.09 18.09 -3.50
CA LEU A 73 10.37 17.75 -4.73
C LEU A 73 10.72 18.68 -5.89
N ARG A 74 10.96 19.98 -5.63
CA ARG A 74 11.46 20.91 -6.65
C ARG A 74 12.84 20.50 -7.16
N GLN A 75 13.76 20.19 -6.24
CA GLN A 75 15.11 19.77 -6.60
C GLN A 75 15.09 18.43 -7.34
N PHE A 76 14.34 17.45 -6.84
CA PHE A 76 14.17 16.14 -7.47
C PHE A 76 13.57 16.26 -8.87
N LYS A 77 12.58 17.14 -9.08
CA LYS A 77 12.01 17.41 -10.42
C LYS A 77 13.01 18.08 -11.37
N LYS A 78 13.87 18.97 -10.87
CA LYS A 78 14.91 19.63 -11.67
C LYS A 78 15.93 18.62 -12.21
N TYR A 79 16.41 17.72 -11.36
CA TYR A 79 17.43 16.73 -11.74
C TYR A 79 16.86 15.49 -12.43
N TYR A 80 15.62 15.11 -12.09
CA TYR A 80 14.99 13.89 -12.59
C TYR A 80 13.59 14.14 -13.15
N PRO A 81 13.43 15.04 -14.14
CA PRO A 81 12.12 15.33 -14.73
C PRO A 81 11.47 14.09 -15.35
N GLN A 82 12.26 13.14 -15.86
CA GLN A 82 11.80 11.87 -16.43
C GLN A 82 11.02 10.99 -15.45
N TYR A 83 11.17 11.21 -14.14
CA TYR A 83 10.49 10.44 -13.11
C TYR A 83 9.11 10.98 -12.70
N PHE A 84 8.67 12.05 -13.35
CA PHE A 84 7.35 12.66 -13.15
C PHE A 84 6.47 12.40 -14.37
N TYR A 85 5.25 11.92 -14.14
CA TYR A 85 4.34 11.54 -15.21
C TYR A 85 2.93 12.02 -14.98
N ARG A 86 2.50 12.92 -15.85
CA ARG A 86 1.11 13.39 -15.89
C ARG A 86 0.30 12.38 -16.70
N SER A 87 -0.48 11.55 -16.02
CA SER A 87 -1.27 10.51 -16.70
C SER A 87 -2.42 11.15 -17.48
N PRO A 88 -2.54 10.92 -18.81
CA PRO A 88 -3.67 11.42 -19.58
C PRO A 88 -4.98 10.70 -19.22
N LEU A 89 -4.88 9.49 -18.66
CA LEU A 89 -6.01 8.65 -18.23
C LEU A 89 -6.56 9.09 -16.88
N HIS A 90 -5.68 9.36 -15.90
CA HIS A 90 -6.09 9.66 -14.53
C HIS A 90 -6.17 11.16 -14.25
N LYS A 91 -5.57 12.01 -15.10
CA LYS A 91 -5.40 13.47 -14.86
C LYS A 91 -4.62 13.80 -13.58
N HIS A 92 -3.86 12.83 -13.06
CA HIS A 92 -3.02 12.94 -11.86
C HIS A 92 -1.53 12.91 -12.22
N LEU A 93 -0.69 13.48 -11.34
CA LEU A 93 0.76 13.46 -11.47
C LEU A 93 1.33 12.32 -10.61
N PHE A 94 2.01 11.36 -11.25
CA PHE A 94 2.61 10.21 -10.56
C PHE A 94 4.13 10.25 -10.60
N PHE A 95 4.73 9.73 -9.54
CA PHE A 95 6.10 9.26 -9.61
C PHE A 95 6.14 7.95 -10.39
N SER A 96 7.16 7.84 -11.24
CA SER A 96 7.25 6.70 -12.14
C SER A 96 8.58 6.61 -12.85
N VAL A 97 8.99 5.41 -13.23
CA VAL A 97 10.31 5.16 -13.80
C VAL A 97 10.15 4.58 -15.21
N PRO A 98 10.73 5.20 -16.26
CA PRO A 98 10.83 4.56 -17.58
C PRO A 98 11.54 3.22 -17.46
N LYS A 99 11.00 2.15 -18.08
CA LYS A 99 11.56 0.79 -17.93
C LYS A 99 13.04 0.72 -18.31
N LYS A 100 13.44 1.48 -19.34
CA LYS A 100 14.84 1.57 -19.82
C LYS A 100 15.84 2.12 -18.78
N ASN A 101 15.34 2.78 -17.72
CA ASN A 101 16.16 3.32 -16.64
C ASN A 101 16.29 2.36 -15.45
N ILE A 102 15.55 1.25 -15.42
CA ILE A 102 15.66 0.24 -14.37
C ILE A 102 16.95 -0.55 -14.60
N SER A 103 17.79 -0.65 -13.57
CA SER A 103 19.03 -1.42 -13.59
C SER A 103 18.89 -2.77 -12.91
N ARG A 104 18.08 -2.86 -11.85
CA ARG A 104 17.92 -4.09 -11.05
C ARG A 104 16.53 -4.16 -10.43
N ILE A 105 15.93 -5.35 -10.40
CA ILE A 105 14.70 -5.64 -9.67
C ILE A 105 15.03 -6.67 -8.58
N TYR A 106 14.54 -6.44 -7.36
CA TYR A 106 14.67 -7.42 -6.27
C TYR A 106 13.44 -8.33 -6.25
N ASP A 107 13.64 -9.58 -6.63
CA ASP A 107 12.56 -10.55 -6.75
C ASP A 107 12.14 -11.08 -5.36
N MET A 108 10.91 -10.75 -4.97
CA MET A 108 10.35 -11.07 -3.66
C MET A 108 10.15 -12.58 -3.45
N LYS A 109 9.95 -13.36 -4.52
CA LYS A 109 9.75 -14.81 -4.42
C LYS A 109 11.08 -15.55 -4.30
N SER A 110 12.02 -15.23 -5.19
CA SER A 110 13.33 -15.84 -5.26
C SER A 110 14.12 -15.61 -3.98
N GLY A 111 14.12 -14.38 -3.45
CA GLY A 111 14.75 -14.08 -2.15
C GLY A 111 14.07 -14.73 -0.94
N THR A 112 12.81 -15.15 -1.06
CA THR A 112 12.11 -15.91 -0.01
C THR A 112 12.40 -17.39 -0.11
N LYS A 113 12.47 -17.90 -1.34
CA LYS A 113 12.81 -19.29 -1.64
C LYS A 113 14.17 -19.68 -1.03
N THR A 114 15.17 -18.81 -1.10
CA THR A 114 16.47 -19.05 -0.47
C THR A 114 16.37 -19.25 1.06
N ILE A 115 15.44 -18.57 1.74
CA ILE A 115 15.21 -18.76 3.18
C ILE A 115 14.55 -20.13 3.46
N PHE A 116 13.58 -20.54 2.63
CA PHE A 116 12.98 -21.87 2.73
C PHE A 116 14.01 -22.98 2.54
N GLU A 117 14.93 -22.83 1.57
CA GLU A 117 15.93 -23.83 1.21
C GLU A 117 17.15 -23.86 2.17
N SER A 118 17.46 -22.74 2.84
CA SER A 118 18.62 -22.66 3.75
C SER A 118 18.47 -23.57 4.97
N GLU A 119 19.52 -24.27 5.39
CA GLU A 119 19.49 -24.99 6.67
C GLU A 119 19.28 -24.02 7.84
N THR A 120 18.33 -24.31 8.75
CA THR A 120 18.01 -23.38 9.84
C THR A 120 19.24 -23.02 10.69
N LYS A 121 20.18 -23.96 10.89
CA LYS A 121 21.40 -23.72 11.69
C LYS A 121 22.34 -22.66 11.10
N SER A 122 22.37 -22.49 9.78
CA SER A 122 23.26 -21.55 9.08
C SER A 122 22.70 -20.12 9.04
N LEU A 123 21.43 -19.94 9.37
CA LEU A 123 20.78 -18.63 9.43
C LEU A 123 21.11 -17.89 10.73
N ASP A 124 21.24 -16.56 10.64
CA ASP A 124 21.33 -15.71 11.84
C ASP A 124 20.01 -15.74 12.65
N PRO A 125 19.99 -15.27 13.91
CA PRO A 125 18.80 -15.31 14.76
C PRO A 125 17.55 -14.63 14.17
N TYR A 126 17.71 -13.52 13.44
CA TYR A 126 16.60 -12.85 12.78
C TYR A 126 16.04 -13.71 11.64
N LEU A 127 16.91 -14.27 10.79
CA LEU A 127 16.46 -15.10 9.67
C LEU A 127 15.87 -16.45 10.13
N LYS A 128 16.35 -17.02 11.24
CA LYS A 128 15.71 -18.18 11.89
C LYS A 128 14.26 -17.85 12.28
N LEU A 129 14.04 -16.68 12.88
CA LEU A 129 12.71 -16.22 13.25
C LEU A 129 11.82 -15.97 12.02
N VAL A 130 12.34 -15.32 10.99
CA VAL A 130 11.65 -15.11 9.70
C VAL A 130 11.25 -16.46 9.09
N LYS A 131 12.19 -17.41 8.99
CA LYS A 131 11.92 -18.75 8.47
C LYS A 131 10.80 -19.44 9.23
N GLY A 132 10.82 -19.38 10.56
CA GLY A 132 9.75 -19.92 11.41
C GLY A 132 8.38 -19.32 11.11
N LEU A 133 8.31 -18.01 10.91
CA LEU A 133 7.08 -17.31 10.52
C LEU A 133 6.60 -17.74 9.12
N LEU A 134 7.50 -17.83 8.15
CA LEU A 134 7.16 -18.26 6.78
C LEU A 134 6.59 -19.68 6.76
N LEU A 135 7.25 -20.63 7.43
CA LEU A 135 6.77 -22.01 7.57
C LEU A 135 5.43 -22.09 8.31
N PHE A 136 5.21 -21.24 9.31
CA PHE A 136 3.93 -21.14 9.99
C PHE A 136 2.81 -20.65 9.06
N LEU A 137 3.06 -19.60 8.26
CA LEU A 137 2.09 -19.07 7.30
C LEU A 137 1.81 -20.01 6.13
N ALA A 138 2.77 -20.84 5.75
CA ALA A 138 2.60 -21.87 4.72
C ALA A 138 1.48 -22.87 5.06
N LYS A 139 1.22 -23.08 6.37
CA LYS A 139 0.13 -23.94 6.88
C LYS A 139 -1.28 -23.38 6.66
N SER A 140 -1.42 -22.19 6.07
CA SER A 140 -2.71 -21.56 5.75
C SER A 140 -3.49 -22.24 4.62
N GLY A 141 -2.90 -23.19 3.91
CA GLY A 141 -3.46 -23.77 2.68
C GLY A 141 -3.29 -22.89 1.44
N ALA A 142 -2.53 -21.80 1.55
CA ALA A 142 -2.10 -20.97 0.42
C ALA A 142 -0.79 -21.48 -0.23
N GLY A 143 0.02 -22.23 0.53
CA GLY A 143 1.28 -22.82 0.08
C GLY A 143 2.48 -21.85 0.10
N GLU A 144 3.68 -22.39 0.16
CA GLU A 144 4.93 -21.61 0.25
C GLU A 144 5.17 -20.73 -0.97
N ASN A 145 4.80 -21.21 -2.16
CA ASN A 145 5.01 -20.53 -3.45
C ASN A 145 4.25 -19.19 -3.60
N CYS A 146 3.29 -18.92 -2.71
CA CYS A 146 2.57 -17.66 -2.66
C CYS A 146 3.20 -16.65 -1.70
N ILE A 147 4.21 -17.02 -0.91
CA ILE A 147 4.79 -16.16 0.12
C ILE A 147 6.03 -15.46 -0.46
N GLY A 148 6.15 -14.17 -0.20
CA GLY A 148 7.30 -13.34 -0.53
C GLY A 148 7.73 -12.47 0.64
N LEU A 149 8.97 -12.00 0.59
CA LEU A 149 9.54 -11.03 1.50
C LEU A 149 9.83 -9.75 0.72
N THR A 150 9.75 -8.61 1.38
CA THR A 150 10.14 -7.32 0.80
C THR A 150 10.93 -6.50 1.82
N ASN A 151 11.26 -5.25 1.46
CA ASN A 151 11.93 -4.29 2.31
C ASN A 151 13.18 -4.86 2.99
N SER A 152 13.32 -4.67 4.31
CA SER A 152 14.60 -4.86 4.98
C SER A 152 15.08 -6.29 4.99
N THR A 153 14.15 -7.24 5.11
CA THR A 153 14.47 -8.67 5.06
C THR A 153 15.00 -9.05 3.68
N LEU A 154 14.28 -8.67 2.61
CA LEU A 154 14.71 -8.98 1.23
C LEU A 154 16.03 -8.29 0.84
N LEU A 155 16.24 -7.07 1.35
CA LEU A 155 17.41 -6.25 1.04
C LEU A 155 18.62 -6.53 1.94
N GLY A 156 18.48 -7.39 2.96
CA GLY A 156 19.55 -7.70 3.90
C GLY A 156 19.98 -6.52 4.79
N ASN A 157 19.13 -5.50 4.97
CA ASN A 157 19.43 -4.33 5.82
C ASN A 157 18.52 -4.25 7.05
N TYR A 158 18.24 -5.40 7.65
CA TYR A 158 17.49 -5.55 8.89
C TYR A 158 18.38 -5.43 10.13
N THR A 159 17.75 -5.26 11.29
CA THR A 159 18.41 -5.25 12.60
C THR A 159 17.56 -6.06 13.57
N PHE A 160 18.16 -7.08 14.20
CA PHE A 160 17.48 -7.91 15.19
C PHE A 160 16.96 -7.06 16.36
N GLY A 161 15.76 -7.37 16.87
CA GLY A 161 15.03 -6.58 17.86
C GLY A 161 14.47 -5.23 17.39
N LYS A 162 14.72 -4.80 16.14
CA LYS A 162 14.28 -3.48 15.63
C LYS A 162 13.50 -3.52 14.32
N SER A 163 13.85 -4.40 13.39
CA SER A 163 13.24 -4.43 12.06
C SER A 163 11.95 -5.22 12.03
N ASP A 164 10.92 -4.66 11.41
CA ASP A 164 9.68 -5.38 11.09
C ASP A 164 9.94 -6.47 10.03
N ILE A 165 9.03 -7.44 9.95
CA ILE A 165 9.02 -8.50 8.93
C ILE A 165 7.89 -8.21 7.94
N ASP A 166 8.24 -7.70 6.76
CA ASP A 166 7.28 -7.35 5.70
C ASP A 166 7.04 -8.54 4.76
N ILE A 167 5.85 -9.15 4.87
CA ILE A 167 5.46 -10.36 4.15
C ILE A 167 4.49 -10.01 3.03
N ILE A 168 4.76 -10.54 1.86
CA ILE A 168 3.93 -10.46 0.66
C ILE A 168 3.21 -11.78 0.46
N ILE A 169 1.91 -11.73 0.21
CA ILE A 169 1.13 -12.88 -0.23
C ILE A 169 0.69 -12.64 -1.67
N PHE A 170 1.07 -13.52 -2.58
CA PHE A 170 0.72 -13.45 -4.00
C PHE A 170 -0.63 -14.12 -4.25
N GLY A 171 -1.57 -13.34 -4.75
CA GLY A 171 -2.91 -13.75 -5.12
C GLY A 171 -3.96 -13.44 -4.05
N LYS A 172 -5.10 -12.88 -4.46
CA LYS A 172 -6.19 -12.45 -3.56
C LYS A 172 -6.78 -13.60 -2.78
N LYS A 173 -7.02 -14.74 -3.45
CA LYS A 173 -7.53 -15.96 -2.80
C LYS A 173 -6.56 -16.45 -1.73
N ASN A 174 -5.25 -16.37 -1.99
CA ASN A 174 -4.21 -16.75 -1.03
C ASN A 174 -4.15 -15.77 0.14
N GLY A 175 -4.23 -14.46 -0.13
CA GLY A 175 -4.34 -13.44 0.92
C GLY A 175 -5.50 -13.70 1.88
N TRP A 176 -6.69 -13.99 1.36
CA TRP A 176 -7.84 -14.35 2.18
C TRP A 176 -7.65 -15.65 2.96
N LYS A 177 -7.04 -16.69 2.36
CA LYS A 177 -6.71 -17.93 3.08
C LYS A 177 -5.78 -17.68 4.27
N VAL A 178 -4.72 -16.88 4.06
CA VAL A 178 -3.75 -16.53 5.11
C VAL A 178 -4.41 -15.73 6.23
N LEU A 179 -5.24 -14.72 5.92
CA LEU A 179 -5.94 -13.94 6.93
C LEU A 179 -6.91 -14.80 7.75
N LYS A 180 -7.71 -15.66 7.09
CA LYS A 180 -8.62 -16.61 7.77
C LYS A 180 -7.87 -17.64 8.63
N PHE A 181 -6.70 -18.09 8.18
CA PHE A 181 -5.84 -18.94 8.99
C PHE A 181 -5.41 -18.21 10.27
N LEU A 182 -4.95 -16.97 10.15
CA LEU A 182 -4.49 -16.16 11.29
C LEU A 182 -5.59 -15.76 12.27
N GLU A 183 -6.86 -15.74 11.87
CA GLU A 183 -7.98 -15.51 12.80
C GLU A 183 -8.05 -16.57 13.92
N ARG A 184 -7.60 -17.80 13.64
CA ARG A 184 -7.71 -18.96 14.56
C ARG A 184 -6.39 -19.62 14.92
N ALA A 185 -5.32 -19.38 14.17
CA ALA A 185 -4.05 -20.05 14.38
C ALA A 185 -3.38 -19.60 15.69
N LYS A 186 -2.73 -20.57 16.35
CA LYS A 186 -1.94 -20.35 17.56
C LYS A 186 -0.50 -20.79 17.31
N HIS A 187 0.45 -20.04 17.86
CA HIS A 187 1.86 -20.37 17.84
C HIS A 187 2.53 -19.76 19.08
N PRO A 188 3.49 -20.42 19.75
CA PRO A 188 4.11 -19.89 20.97
C PRO A 188 4.74 -18.50 20.80
N LEU A 189 5.25 -18.22 19.60
CA LEU A 189 5.85 -16.94 19.25
C LEU A 189 4.85 -15.90 18.72
N LEU A 190 3.61 -16.29 18.38
CA LEU A 190 2.62 -15.40 17.79
C LEU A 190 1.78 -14.73 18.87
N ARG A 191 1.71 -13.40 18.81
CA ARG A 191 0.70 -12.62 19.54
C ARG A 191 0.18 -11.47 18.69
N TRP A 192 -0.97 -10.94 19.08
CA TRP A 192 -1.58 -9.77 18.46
C TRP A 192 -1.32 -8.51 19.28
N LYS A 193 -1.30 -7.35 18.61
CA LYS A 193 -1.26 -6.06 19.30
C LYS A 193 -2.54 -5.87 20.12
N SER A 194 -2.37 -5.51 21.38
CA SER A 194 -3.44 -5.20 22.34
C SER A 194 -4.12 -3.86 22.01
N LYS A 195 -5.29 -3.60 22.62
CA LYS A 195 -5.96 -2.29 22.58
C LYS A 195 -5.01 -1.16 23.01
N LYS A 196 -4.20 -1.40 24.05
CA LYS A 196 -3.22 -0.43 24.58
C LYS A 196 -2.11 -0.13 23.58
N GLU A 197 -1.55 -1.16 22.93
CA GLU A 197 -0.52 -0.97 21.89
C GLU A 197 -1.07 -0.21 20.68
N TRP A 198 -2.28 -0.53 20.21
CA TRP A 198 -2.94 0.24 19.15
C TRP A 198 -3.28 1.67 19.56
N GLY A 199 -3.73 1.87 20.80
CA GLY A 199 -3.98 3.19 21.36
C GLY A 199 -2.72 4.05 21.42
N ARG A 200 -1.59 3.48 21.85
CA ARG A 200 -0.29 4.17 21.85
C ARG A 200 0.17 4.51 20.42
N TYR A 201 -0.04 3.60 19.48
CA TYR A 201 0.25 3.87 18.06
C TYR A 201 -0.58 5.06 17.54
N TYR A 202 -1.87 5.13 17.88
CA TYR A 202 -2.73 6.26 17.52
C TYR A 202 -2.18 7.59 18.07
N ASP A 203 -1.82 7.63 19.35
CA ASP A 203 -1.33 8.85 20.01
C ASP A 203 -0.02 9.37 19.38
N ILE A 204 0.92 8.46 19.07
CA ILE A 204 2.22 8.80 18.48
C ILE A 204 2.07 9.30 17.05
N HIS A 205 1.25 8.63 16.24
CA HIS A 205 1.17 8.89 14.80
C HIS A 205 0.10 9.92 14.42
N LYS A 206 -0.79 10.32 15.36
CA LYS A 206 -1.93 11.23 15.13
C LYS A 206 -2.62 10.92 13.79
N THR A 207 -3.01 9.65 13.64
CA THR A 207 -3.23 8.99 12.35
C THR A 207 -4.35 9.61 11.52
N SER A 208 -5.35 10.25 12.16
CA SER A 208 -6.40 10.98 11.48
C SER A 208 -7.22 11.83 12.47
N THR A 209 -7.80 12.93 12.02
CA THR A 209 -8.85 13.68 12.74
C THR A 209 -10.25 13.13 12.49
N ASN A 210 -10.40 12.17 11.56
CA ASN A 210 -11.69 11.62 11.14
C ASN A 210 -12.10 10.35 11.91
N PHE A 211 -11.27 9.88 12.83
CA PHE A 211 -11.52 8.71 13.67
C PHE A 211 -11.36 9.11 15.13
N THR A 212 -12.21 8.58 16.00
CA THR A 212 -11.86 8.53 17.41
C THR A 212 -10.76 7.49 17.64
N LYS A 213 -10.12 7.53 18.80
CA LYS A 213 -9.14 6.50 19.19
C LYS A 213 -9.78 5.11 19.23
N GLU A 214 -11.04 5.04 19.68
CA GLU A 214 -11.83 3.81 19.75
C GLU A 214 -12.13 3.27 18.35
N ASP A 215 -12.53 4.13 17.41
CA ASP A 215 -12.75 3.74 16.01
C ASP A 215 -11.45 3.19 15.40
N PHE A 216 -10.32 3.87 15.62
CA PHE A 216 -9.02 3.43 15.12
C PHE A 216 -8.64 2.06 15.68
N ILE A 217 -8.80 1.86 16.99
CA ILE A 217 -8.50 0.58 17.65
C ILE A 217 -9.42 -0.53 17.11
N ALA A 218 -10.73 -0.28 17.02
CA ALA A 218 -11.71 -1.26 16.51
C ALA A 218 -11.40 -1.68 15.07
N HIS A 219 -11.02 -0.72 14.22
CA HIS A 219 -10.60 -0.99 12.85
C HIS A 219 -9.32 -1.82 12.77
N ASN A 220 -8.29 -1.53 13.55
CA ASN A 220 -7.02 -2.24 13.42
C ASN A 220 -7.05 -3.65 14.05
N LEU A 221 -7.81 -3.83 15.14
CA LEU A 221 -7.92 -5.15 15.80
C LEU A 221 -8.46 -6.23 14.86
N ARG A 222 -9.44 -5.90 14.01
CA ARG A 222 -10.14 -6.87 13.17
C ARG A 222 -9.44 -7.23 11.86
N LYS A 223 -8.41 -6.48 11.43
CA LYS A 223 -7.75 -6.70 10.12
C LYS A 223 -6.86 -7.93 10.12
N ARG A 224 -6.23 -8.25 11.25
CA ARG A 224 -5.33 -9.41 11.44
C ARG A 224 -4.20 -9.52 10.40
N ASN A 225 -3.88 -8.43 9.69
CA ASN A 225 -2.78 -8.35 8.74
C ASN A 225 -1.49 -7.82 9.38
N GLU A 226 -1.51 -7.48 10.67
CA GLU A 226 -0.34 -7.05 11.42
C GLU A 226 -0.35 -7.68 12.81
N GLY A 227 0.77 -8.28 13.20
CA GLY A 227 0.92 -8.99 14.46
C GLY A 227 2.37 -8.96 14.94
N ILE A 228 2.67 -9.74 15.97
CA ILE A 228 4.01 -9.86 16.53
C ILE A 228 4.41 -11.33 16.57
N PHE A 229 5.59 -11.64 16.04
CA PHE A 229 6.17 -12.97 16.01
C PHE A 229 7.57 -12.93 16.61
N GLY A 230 7.79 -13.60 17.74
CA GLY A 230 9.08 -13.64 18.46
C GLY A 230 9.65 -12.25 18.75
N GLY A 231 8.79 -11.32 19.19
CA GLY A 231 9.19 -9.95 19.54
C GLY A 231 9.24 -8.95 18.36
N HIS A 232 9.14 -9.41 17.12
CA HIS A 232 9.15 -8.56 15.93
C HIS A 232 7.74 -8.31 15.40
N VAL A 233 7.44 -7.08 14.99
CA VAL A 233 6.20 -6.81 14.24
C VAL A 233 6.32 -7.46 12.87
N PHE A 234 5.28 -8.16 12.43
CA PHE A 234 5.14 -8.60 11.05
C PHE A 234 3.90 -7.97 10.44
N THR A 235 3.98 -7.67 9.15
CA THR A 235 2.85 -7.18 8.35
C THR A 235 2.67 -8.06 7.15
N ILE A 236 1.43 -8.42 6.86
CA ILE A 236 1.01 -9.15 5.68
C ILE A 236 0.35 -8.18 4.73
N PHE A 237 0.86 -8.17 3.51
CA PHE A 237 0.32 -7.40 2.42
C PHE A 237 0.10 -8.31 1.21
N THR A 238 -1.09 -8.26 0.62
CA THR A 238 -1.40 -9.12 -0.53
C THR A 238 -1.20 -8.35 -1.82
N VAL A 239 -0.61 -9.01 -2.81
CA VAL A 239 -0.41 -8.48 -4.16
C VAL A 239 -1.13 -9.36 -5.16
N GLU A 240 -1.68 -8.75 -6.21
CA GLU A 240 -2.41 -9.49 -7.24
C GLU A 240 -1.44 -10.25 -8.16
N ASN A 241 -1.79 -11.49 -8.53
CA ASN A 241 -1.20 -12.12 -9.70
C ASN A 241 -1.66 -11.39 -10.96
N ARG A 242 -0.88 -11.49 -12.06
CA ARG A 242 -1.18 -10.79 -13.32
C ARG A 242 -2.59 -11.03 -13.86
N ASN A 243 -3.09 -12.27 -13.73
CA ASN A 243 -4.43 -12.67 -14.16
C ASN A 243 -5.55 -12.24 -13.20
N GLU A 244 -5.23 -11.77 -12.00
CA GLU A 244 -6.20 -11.38 -10.99
C GLU A 244 -6.47 -9.87 -10.93
N LEU A 245 -5.65 -9.07 -11.61
CA LEU A 245 -5.73 -7.60 -11.63
C LEU A 245 -7.16 -7.11 -11.88
N TRP A 246 -7.78 -6.52 -10.85
CA TRP A 246 -9.12 -5.95 -10.99
C TRP A 246 -9.10 -4.58 -11.68
N SER A 247 -8.01 -3.82 -11.51
CA SER A 247 -7.79 -2.53 -12.18
C SER A 247 -6.58 -2.61 -13.11
N LYS A 248 -6.84 -2.54 -14.42
CA LYS A 248 -5.80 -2.62 -15.46
C LYS A 248 -5.54 -1.25 -16.08
N TRP A 249 -4.28 -0.87 -16.12
CA TRP A 249 -3.85 0.40 -16.71
C TRP A 249 -4.23 0.44 -18.18
N GLY A 250 -4.91 1.51 -18.59
CA GLY A 250 -5.36 1.69 -19.96
C GLY A 250 -6.77 1.18 -20.25
N GLU A 251 -7.42 0.44 -19.34
CA GLU A 251 -8.79 -0.04 -19.56
C GLU A 251 -9.88 0.98 -19.21
N GLU A 252 -9.53 2.00 -18.43
CA GLU A 252 -10.45 3.05 -17.97
C GLU A 252 -9.80 4.43 -18.10
N LYS A 253 -10.64 5.45 -18.35
CA LYS A 253 -10.31 6.87 -18.22
C LYS A 253 -11.06 7.44 -17.01
N TYR A 254 -10.44 8.40 -16.33
CA TYR A 254 -10.98 8.99 -15.11
C TYR A 254 -11.09 10.51 -15.26
N GLN A 255 -12.23 11.04 -14.86
CA GLN A 255 -12.49 12.47 -14.81
C GLN A 255 -12.82 12.87 -13.37
N PRO A 256 -11.93 13.62 -12.70
CA PRO A 256 -12.20 14.24 -11.40
C PRO A 256 -13.41 15.16 -11.47
N LEU A 257 -14.38 15.01 -10.55
CA LEU A 257 -15.58 15.83 -10.50
C LEU A 257 -15.61 16.79 -9.31
N GLY A 258 -15.06 16.39 -8.17
CA GLY A 258 -15.06 17.16 -6.93
C GLY A 258 -15.00 16.26 -5.70
N ASN A 259 -14.71 16.83 -4.54
CA ASN A 259 -14.71 16.06 -3.29
C ASN A 259 -16.15 15.79 -2.83
N ALA A 260 -16.37 14.64 -2.21
CA ALA A 260 -17.66 14.29 -1.63
C ALA A 260 -17.46 13.49 -0.34
N LYS A 261 -18.49 13.52 0.52
CA LYS A 261 -18.70 12.53 1.57
C LYS A 261 -19.82 11.59 1.13
N ILE A 262 -19.74 10.32 1.48
CA ILE A 262 -20.79 9.35 1.17
C ILE A 262 -21.08 8.46 2.36
N ARG A 263 -22.29 7.94 2.40
CA ARG A 263 -22.68 6.80 3.23
C ARG A 263 -23.22 5.70 2.33
N ALA A 264 -22.73 4.47 2.48
CA ALA A 264 -23.14 3.37 1.59
C ALA A 264 -23.00 2.00 2.27
N LEU A 265 -23.71 1.00 1.74
CA LEU A 265 -23.61 -0.39 2.16
C LEU A 265 -22.59 -1.14 1.32
N VAL A 266 -21.63 -1.81 1.95
CA VAL A 266 -20.63 -2.64 1.26
C VAL A 266 -21.27 -3.95 0.80
N THR A 267 -21.14 -4.25 -0.49
CA THR A 267 -21.66 -5.47 -1.11
C THR A 267 -20.59 -6.52 -1.37
N GLU A 268 -19.32 -6.10 -1.54
CA GLU A 268 -18.18 -6.97 -1.76
C GLU A 268 -16.87 -6.27 -1.35
N GLU A 269 -15.99 -7.02 -0.69
CA GLU A 269 -14.70 -6.58 -0.17
C GLU A 269 -13.52 -7.41 -0.69
N LEU A 270 -13.70 -8.29 -1.68
CA LEU A 270 -12.67 -9.23 -2.17
C LEU A 270 -11.33 -8.55 -2.51
N ASN A 271 -11.40 -7.33 -3.04
CA ASN A 271 -10.25 -6.52 -3.45
C ASN A 271 -9.76 -5.57 -2.35
N SER A 272 -10.26 -5.65 -1.11
CA SER A 272 -9.91 -4.73 -0.01
C SER A 272 -8.51 -4.97 0.59
N LEU A 273 -7.82 -6.06 0.23
CA LEU A 273 -6.52 -6.46 0.76
C LEU A 273 -5.33 -6.20 -0.19
N VAL A 274 -5.60 -5.68 -1.39
CA VAL A 274 -4.59 -5.32 -2.40
C VAL A 274 -4.60 -3.81 -2.65
N ARG A 275 -3.63 -3.25 -3.39
CA ARG A 275 -3.66 -1.85 -3.82
C ARG A 275 -3.69 -1.69 -5.35
N PRO A 276 -4.58 -0.82 -5.89
CA PRO A 276 -5.64 -0.12 -5.16
C PRO A 276 -6.66 -1.10 -4.56
N ALA A 277 -7.17 -0.79 -3.38
CA ALA A 277 -8.26 -1.55 -2.79
C ALA A 277 -9.59 -1.06 -3.39
N GLN A 278 -10.55 -1.98 -3.49
CA GLN A 278 -11.90 -1.68 -3.94
C GLN A 278 -12.92 -2.27 -2.98
N TYR A 279 -13.90 -1.45 -2.64
CA TYR A 279 -15.15 -1.85 -2.00
C TYR A 279 -16.28 -1.61 -3.00
N LYS A 280 -17.02 -2.66 -3.38
CA LYS A 280 -18.27 -2.46 -4.11
C LYS A 280 -19.35 -2.03 -3.12
N ILE A 281 -20.19 -1.10 -3.54
CA ILE A 281 -21.20 -0.49 -2.67
C ILE A 281 -22.55 -0.40 -3.36
N LYS A 282 -23.62 -0.27 -2.57
CA LYS A 282 -24.96 0.09 -3.03
C LYS A 282 -25.60 1.11 -2.08
N ASN A 283 -26.70 1.71 -2.53
CA ASN A 283 -27.49 2.70 -1.79
C ASN A 283 -26.62 3.84 -1.27
N ALA A 284 -25.79 4.40 -2.15
CA ALA A 284 -24.86 5.46 -1.78
C ALA A 284 -25.56 6.81 -1.68
N GLU A 285 -25.58 7.38 -0.48
CA GLU A 285 -25.99 8.75 -0.22
C GLU A 285 -24.79 9.67 -0.39
N ILE A 286 -24.83 10.62 -1.33
CA ILE A 286 -23.76 11.60 -1.55
C ILE A 286 -24.10 12.88 -0.77
N LYS A 287 -23.14 13.37 0.02
CA LYS A 287 -23.24 14.58 0.86
C LYS A 287 -22.03 15.48 0.62
N ASN A 288 -22.21 16.79 0.80
CA ASN A 288 -21.15 17.80 0.71
C ASN A 288 -20.32 17.70 -0.58
N PHE A 289 -20.97 17.51 -1.72
CA PHE A 289 -20.30 17.42 -3.01
C PHE A 289 -19.83 18.80 -3.47
N SER A 290 -18.53 18.94 -3.76
CA SER A 290 -17.92 20.21 -4.15
C SER A 290 -17.89 20.44 -5.67
N GLY A 291 -18.41 19.51 -6.47
CA GLY A 291 -18.46 19.64 -7.93
C GLY A 291 -19.78 20.24 -8.41
N ARG A 292 -19.84 20.61 -9.70
CA ARG A 292 -21.03 21.26 -10.30
C ARG A 292 -22.20 20.30 -10.52
N ASN A 293 -21.92 19.10 -11.02
CA ASN A 293 -22.90 18.05 -11.28
C ASN A 293 -22.18 16.68 -11.25
N ASN A 294 -22.83 15.65 -10.75
CA ASN A 294 -22.34 14.27 -10.77
C ASN A 294 -22.81 13.48 -12.01
N GLY A 295 -23.63 14.11 -12.87
CA GLY A 295 -24.12 13.56 -14.13
C GLY A 295 -25.19 12.48 -14.00
N GLY A 296 -25.79 12.29 -12.81
CA GLY A 296 -26.81 11.25 -12.58
C GLY A 296 -26.30 9.82 -12.70
N LEU A 297 -24.98 9.62 -12.79
CA LEU A 297 -24.36 8.30 -12.93
C LEU A 297 -24.36 7.55 -11.59
N PRO A 298 -24.48 6.20 -11.61
CA PRO A 298 -24.49 5.42 -10.39
C PRO A 298 -23.12 5.42 -9.73
N LEU A 299 -23.07 5.65 -8.42
CA LEU A 299 -21.89 5.47 -7.59
C LEU A 299 -21.81 4.02 -7.10
N THR A 300 -20.86 3.26 -7.66
CA THR A 300 -20.83 1.79 -7.51
C THR A 300 -19.70 1.29 -6.63
N GLN A 301 -18.68 2.11 -6.39
CA GLN A 301 -17.47 1.65 -5.69
C GLN A 301 -16.70 2.77 -4.98
N ILE A 302 -15.96 2.35 -3.96
CA ILE A 302 -14.91 3.14 -3.32
C ILE A 302 -13.56 2.50 -3.64
N VAL A 303 -12.59 3.31 -4.02
CA VAL A 303 -11.23 2.89 -4.34
C VAL A 303 -10.25 3.62 -3.44
N THR A 304 -9.24 2.94 -2.90
CA THR A 304 -8.20 3.59 -2.10
C THR A 304 -6.81 3.09 -2.43
N TYR A 305 -5.83 4.00 -2.46
CA TYR A 305 -4.41 3.66 -2.55
C TYR A 305 -3.70 3.77 -1.19
N SER A 306 -4.46 4.01 -0.11
CA SER A 306 -3.92 4.15 1.23
C SER A 306 -3.95 2.82 1.97
N ILE A 307 -2.78 2.34 2.39
CA ILE A 307 -2.64 1.09 3.17
C ILE A 307 -3.51 1.10 4.46
N PRO A 308 -3.62 2.22 5.21
CA PRO A 308 -4.50 2.28 6.38
C PRO A 308 -5.98 1.98 6.12
N TYR A 309 -6.47 2.11 4.87
CA TYR A 309 -7.86 1.84 4.51
C TYR A 309 -8.06 0.49 3.80
N LEU A 310 -7.05 -0.39 3.83
CA LEU A 310 -7.21 -1.80 3.46
C LEU A 310 -7.94 -2.56 4.55
N LEU A 311 -8.70 -3.61 4.16
CA LEU A 311 -9.48 -4.46 5.06
C LEU A 311 -10.39 -3.66 6.02
N GLN A 312 -10.80 -2.47 5.59
CA GLN A 312 -11.46 -1.48 6.44
C GLN A 312 -12.90 -1.90 6.73
N ALA A 313 -13.59 -2.44 5.73
CA ALA A 313 -15.00 -2.83 5.77
C ALA A 313 -15.22 -4.24 5.21
N LYS A 314 -16.28 -4.91 5.67
CA LYS A 314 -16.74 -6.23 5.25
C LYS A 314 -18.09 -6.13 4.55
N LYS A 315 -18.44 -7.12 3.74
CA LYS A 315 -19.77 -7.22 3.12
C LYS A 315 -20.87 -7.16 4.19
N GLY A 316 -21.90 -6.36 3.92
CA GLY A 316 -23.02 -6.13 4.82
C GLY A 316 -22.82 -4.97 5.81
N GLU A 317 -21.62 -4.38 5.88
CA GLU A 317 -21.37 -3.23 6.74
C GLU A 317 -21.70 -1.91 6.03
N VAL A 318 -22.21 -0.95 6.81
CA VAL A 318 -22.39 0.43 6.36
C VAL A 318 -21.11 1.19 6.62
N ILE A 319 -20.68 1.97 5.64
CA ILE A 319 -19.48 2.81 5.73
C ILE A 319 -19.82 4.27 5.46
N GLU A 320 -19.05 5.15 6.09
CA GLU A 320 -18.89 6.54 5.70
C GLU A 320 -17.52 6.71 5.05
N ALA A 321 -17.46 7.42 3.93
CA ALA A 321 -16.20 7.69 3.27
C ALA A 321 -16.18 9.10 2.69
N ALA A 322 -14.99 9.67 2.60
CA ALA A 322 -14.77 10.97 2.00
C ALA A 322 -13.56 10.92 1.08
N GLY A 323 -13.64 11.60 -0.05
CA GLY A 323 -12.60 11.56 -1.07
C GLY A 323 -13.03 12.25 -2.36
N LEU A 324 -12.26 12.01 -3.42
CA LEU A 324 -12.51 12.57 -4.74
C LEU A 324 -13.56 11.71 -5.47
N LEU A 325 -14.70 12.30 -5.81
CA LEU A 325 -15.66 11.68 -6.72
C LEU A 325 -15.12 11.78 -8.15
N GLU A 326 -15.08 10.65 -8.84
CA GLU A 326 -14.60 10.56 -10.21
C GLU A 326 -15.59 9.82 -11.11
N LYS A 327 -15.78 10.35 -12.32
CA LYS A 327 -16.42 9.60 -13.40
C LYS A 327 -15.41 8.65 -14.03
N VAL A 328 -15.78 7.37 -14.07
CA VAL A 328 -15.04 6.30 -14.75
C VAL A 328 -15.66 6.10 -16.13
N ILE A 329 -14.83 6.12 -17.16
CA ILE A 329 -15.19 5.85 -18.54
C ILE A 329 -14.41 4.60 -18.96
N PRO A 330 -15.01 3.41 -18.84
CA PRO A 330 -14.35 2.17 -19.24
C PRO A 330 -14.30 2.06 -20.77
N LYS A 331 -13.33 1.30 -21.31
CA LYS A 331 -13.31 0.93 -22.73
C LYS A 331 -14.54 0.12 -23.15
N LYS A 332 -15.06 -0.69 -22.23
CA LYS A 332 -16.23 -1.55 -22.43
C LYS A 332 -17.21 -1.34 -21.27
N GLY A 333 -18.49 -1.22 -21.59
CA GLY A 333 -19.56 -0.99 -20.60
C GLY A 333 -19.92 0.48 -20.44
N ARG A 334 -20.83 0.75 -19.50
CA ARG A 334 -21.37 2.09 -19.26
C ARG A 334 -20.51 2.88 -18.27
N PRO A 335 -20.38 4.21 -18.43
CA PRO A 335 -19.76 5.06 -17.41
C PRO A 335 -20.46 4.96 -16.07
N PHE A 336 -19.70 5.16 -14.99
CA PHE A 336 -20.20 5.13 -13.61
C PHE A 336 -19.34 6.04 -12.72
N LEU A 337 -19.74 6.25 -11.48
CA LEU A 337 -18.98 7.02 -10.49
C LEU A 337 -18.24 6.11 -9.52
N ARG A 338 -17.05 6.55 -9.10
CA ARG A 338 -16.34 6.00 -7.94
C ARG A 338 -15.94 7.12 -6.98
N LEU A 339 -15.80 6.78 -5.71
CA LEU A 339 -15.12 7.63 -4.73
C LEU A 339 -13.68 7.15 -4.56
N VAL A 340 -12.68 8.02 -4.76
CA VAL A 340 -11.27 7.70 -4.54
C VAL A 340 -10.77 8.33 -3.25
N VAL A 341 -10.26 7.49 -2.35
CA VAL A 341 -9.63 7.89 -1.10
C VAL A 341 -8.12 7.79 -1.23
N GLU A 342 -7.48 8.96 -1.37
CA GLU A 342 -6.03 9.18 -1.49
C GLU A 342 -5.39 8.51 -2.72
N TYR A 343 -5.02 9.31 -3.72
CA TYR A 343 -4.17 8.85 -4.83
C TYR A 343 -2.69 8.72 -4.42
N PRO A 344 -1.89 7.86 -5.06
CA PRO A 344 -0.45 7.80 -4.87
C PRO A 344 0.28 8.92 -5.63
N GLU A 345 -0.37 10.07 -5.82
CA GLU A 345 0.15 11.21 -6.56
C GLU A 345 1.37 11.86 -5.89
N VAL A 346 2.09 12.66 -6.68
CA VAL A 346 3.24 13.44 -6.22
C VAL A 346 2.74 14.72 -5.56
N ILE A 347 2.49 14.67 -4.25
CA ILE A 347 2.13 15.88 -3.51
C ILE A 347 3.15 16.21 -2.43
N ALA A 348 3.47 17.49 -2.34
CA ALA A 348 4.22 18.08 -1.26
C ALA A 348 3.28 18.44 -0.11
N GLY A 349 3.29 17.65 0.96
CA GLY A 349 2.75 18.09 2.26
C GLY A 349 1.26 18.40 2.33
N SER A 350 0.44 18.06 1.32
CA SER A 350 -0.99 17.92 1.59
C SER A 350 -1.20 16.51 2.13
N LYS A 351 -1.44 16.42 3.43
CA LYS A 351 -2.56 15.59 3.83
C LYS A 351 -3.71 16.11 2.96
N THR A 352 -4.20 15.33 2.00
CA THR A 352 -5.59 15.47 1.57
C THR A 352 -6.41 15.10 2.80
N SER A 353 -6.45 16.01 3.78
CA SER A 353 -6.87 15.80 5.17
C SER A 353 -8.36 15.48 5.30
N SER A 354 -9.07 15.36 4.18
CA SER A 354 -10.45 14.94 4.10
C SER A 354 -10.64 13.46 3.76
N GLY A 355 -9.63 12.76 3.23
CA GLY A 355 -9.80 11.38 2.76
C GLY A 355 -9.96 10.36 3.89
N TYR A 356 -11.08 9.63 3.94
CA TYR A 356 -11.24 8.51 4.88
C TYR A 356 -12.22 7.44 4.42
N ILE A 357 -12.11 6.25 4.99
CA ILE A 357 -13.11 5.18 4.95
C ILE A 357 -13.33 4.70 6.39
N LYS A 358 -14.52 4.88 6.93
CA LYS A 358 -14.90 4.49 8.30
C LYS A 358 -16.09 3.55 8.26
N THR A 359 -16.00 2.42 8.96
CA THR A 359 -17.14 1.53 9.17
C THR A 359 -17.99 2.07 10.30
N ILE A 360 -19.30 2.07 10.10
CA ILE A 360 -20.27 2.38 11.14
C ILE A 360 -20.60 1.08 11.86
N PHE A 361 -19.89 0.82 12.96
CA PHE A 361 -20.13 -0.34 13.80
C PHE A 361 -21.52 -0.22 14.43
N LYS A 362 -22.34 -1.27 14.29
CA LYS A 362 -23.57 -1.40 15.10
C LYS A 362 -23.11 -1.54 16.55
N ARG A 363 -23.56 -0.62 17.41
CA ARG A 363 -23.31 -0.68 18.85
C ARG A 363 -24.23 -1.70 19.49
#